data_AF-A0A284VQN1-F1
#
_entry.id   AF-A0A284VQN1-F1
#
_cell.length_a   1.000
_cell.length_b   1.000
_cell.length_c   1.000
_cell.angle_alpha   90.00
_cell.angle_beta   90.00
_cell.angle_gamma   90.00
#
_symmetry.space_group_name_H-M   'P 1'
#
loop_
_entity.id
_entity.type
_entity.pdbx_description
1 polymer ?
#
loop_
_entity_poly.entity_id
_entity_poly.type
_entity_poly.pdbx_seq_one_letter_code
_entity_poly.pdbx_strand_id
1 'polypeptide(L)'
;MGMETCKICNGDQDSKHYEGYNICTECADLMEDLMSEYFLRTLKYEGSDTKTGYMKYLESGRQFISDYQRIRKHSKNHIKHMEEHVREEMQKNPEGGKQRYLERLLQTINWLERCPEFYNYYFKKYYVCPGCGASIFDHYNKQDVGDWLMITCSKCDTVIKKYFSPKFVN
;
A
#
# COMPACT_ATOMS: atom_id res chain seq x y z
N MET A 1 5.23 23.67 24.67
CA MET A 1 5.27 23.16 23.29
C MET A 1 4.43 21.90 23.27
N GLY A 2 3.32 21.88 22.53
CA GLY A 2 2.51 20.66 22.45
C GLY A 2 3.31 19.59 21.72
N MET A 3 3.45 18.40 22.32
CA MET A 3 3.97 17.25 21.60
C MET A 3 3.08 17.04 20.38
N GLU A 4 3.68 17.07 19.19
CA GLU A 4 2.94 16.68 17.99
C GLU A 4 2.49 15.23 18.15
N THR A 5 1.30 14.92 17.65
CA THR A 5 0.71 13.58 17.73
C THR A 5 0.48 13.00 16.35
N CYS A 6 0.49 11.67 16.28
CA CYS A 6 0.26 10.96 15.03
C CYS A 6 -1.16 11.21 14.51
N LYS A 7 -1.32 11.52 13.22
CA LYS A 7 -2.63 11.74 12.59
C LYS A 7 -3.52 10.49 12.50
N ILE A 8 -2.96 9.29 12.63
CA ILE A 8 -3.71 8.03 12.59
C ILE A 8 -4.13 7.60 13.98
N CYS A 9 -3.18 7.56 14.92
CA CYS A 9 -3.37 6.89 16.19
C CYS A 9 -3.45 7.82 17.41
N ASN A 10 -3.25 9.14 17.20
CA ASN A 10 -3.17 10.18 18.23
C ASN A 10 -2.14 9.93 19.34
N GLY A 11 -1.25 8.95 19.17
CA GLY A 11 -0.14 8.69 20.08
C GLY A 11 1.03 9.66 19.87
N ASP A 12 2.04 9.48 20.72
CA ASP A 12 3.28 10.27 20.67
C ASP A 12 3.98 10.14 19.32
N GLN A 13 4.46 11.28 18.80
CA GLN A 13 5.23 11.30 17.57
C GLN A 13 6.68 10.90 17.85
N ASP A 14 7.11 9.75 17.31
CA ASP A 14 8.49 9.27 17.35
C ASP A 14 9.28 9.63 16.08
N SER A 15 8.59 9.73 14.94
CA SER A 15 9.13 10.09 13.63
C SER A 15 8.04 10.71 12.75
N LYS A 16 8.38 11.41 11.66
CA LYS A 16 7.39 12.03 10.75
C LYS A 16 7.43 11.38 9.36
N HIS A 17 6.70 10.28 9.21
CA HIS A 17 6.52 9.62 7.91
C HIS A 17 5.45 10.30 7.07
N TYR A 18 5.60 10.13 5.76
CA TYR A 18 4.74 10.70 4.71
C TYR A 18 4.57 12.22 4.85
N GLU A 19 5.42 12.95 4.13
CA GLU A 19 5.41 14.41 4.03
C GLU A 19 3.98 14.99 3.96
N GLY A 20 3.64 15.86 4.91
CA GLY A 20 2.32 16.50 5.02
C GLY A 20 1.29 15.72 5.85
N TYR A 21 1.53 14.45 6.19
CA TYR A 21 0.58 13.60 6.94
C TYR A 21 0.96 13.35 8.40
N ASN A 22 2.21 13.59 8.80
CA ASN A 22 2.67 13.48 10.19
C ASN A 22 2.31 12.14 10.86
N ILE A 23 2.79 11.04 10.28
CA ILE A 23 2.48 9.67 10.70
C ILE A 23 3.68 9.09 11.49
N CYS A 24 3.41 8.44 12.63
CA CYS A 24 4.46 7.81 13.47
C CYS A 24 4.96 6.51 12.85
N THR A 25 6.05 5.93 13.38
CA THR A 25 6.67 4.72 12.81
C THR A 25 5.71 3.54 12.79
N GLU A 26 5.05 3.22 13.92
CA GLU A 26 4.11 2.09 14.03
C GLU A 26 2.98 2.18 13.00
N CYS A 27 2.42 3.37 12.79
CA CYS A 27 1.36 3.57 11.80
C CYS A 27 1.87 3.59 10.36
N ALA A 28 3.12 3.98 10.14
CA ALA A 28 3.74 3.92 8.81
C ALA A 28 4.00 2.46 8.40
N ASP A 29 4.48 1.62 9.31
CA ASP A 29 4.69 0.20 9.04
C ASP A 29 3.37 -0.50 8.69
N LEU A 30 2.30 -0.26 9.47
CA LEU A 30 0.96 -0.77 9.17
C LEU A 30 0.39 -0.23 7.85
N MET A 31 0.73 1.01 7.50
CA MET A 31 0.34 1.60 6.22
C MET A 31 1.02 0.88 5.06
N GLU A 32 2.31 0.59 5.17
CA GLU A 32 3.05 -0.17 4.16
C GLU A 32 2.46 -1.58 4.00
N ASP A 33 2.11 -2.27 5.09
CA ASP A 33 1.43 -3.58 5.06
C ASP A 33 0.13 -3.53 4.25
N LEU A 34 -0.73 -2.53 4.52
CA LEU A 34 -1.99 -2.33 3.80
C LEU A 34 -1.78 -2.01 2.33
N MET A 35 -0.79 -1.16 2.01
CA MET A 35 -0.50 -0.79 0.62
C MET A 35 0.11 -1.95 -0.17
N SER A 36 0.81 -2.87 0.50
CA SER A 36 1.34 -4.11 -0.09
C SER A 36 0.22 -5.00 -0.61
N GLU A 37 -0.76 -5.25 0.26
CA GLU A 37 -1.93 -6.06 -0.01
C GLU A 37 -2.73 -5.46 -1.18
N TYR A 38 -2.97 -4.15 -1.09
CA TYR A 38 -3.64 -3.39 -2.12
C TYR A 38 -2.94 -3.46 -3.48
N PHE A 39 -1.61 -3.33 -3.48
CA PHE A 39 -0.79 -3.42 -4.68
C PHE A 39 -0.90 -4.81 -5.32
N LEU A 40 -0.75 -5.88 -4.53
CA LEU A 40 -0.89 -7.25 -5.01
C LEU A 40 -2.28 -7.55 -5.58
N ARG A 41 -3.35 -7.09 -4.93
CA ARG A 41 -4.71 -7.24 -5.45
C ARG A 41 -4.85 -6.53 -6.78
N THR A 42 -4.43 -5.28 -6.85
CA THR A 42 -4.61 -4.44 -8.06
C THR A 42 -3.92 -5.07 -9.26
N LEU A 43 -2.76 -5.71 -9.08
CA LEU A 43 -2.02 -6.37 -10.16
C LEU A 43 -2.54 -7.75 -10.54
N LYS A 44 -3.05 -8.54 -9.58
CA LYS A 44 -3.54 -9.91 -9.82
C LYS A 44 -4.73 -9.97 -10.78
N TYR A 45 -5.50 -8.88 -10.92
CA TYR A 45 -6.68 -8.83 -11.78
C TYR A 45 -6.39 -8.62 -13.28
N GLU A 46 -5.15 -8.35 -13.71
CA GLU A 46 -4.87 -7.92 -15.11
C GLU A 46 -4.05 -8.91 -15.95
N GLY A 47 -3.99 -10.19 -15.56
CA GLY A 47 -3.30 -11.25 -16.31
C GLY A 47 -3.93 -11.66 -17.65
N SER A 48 -4.46 -10.74 -18.47
CA SER A 48 -4.90 -11.05 -19.84
C SER A 48 -4.57 -9.93 -20.82
N ASP A 49 -3.44 -10.14 -21.51
CA ASP A 49 -3.22 -9.86 -22.93
C ASP A 49 -3.40 -8.41 -23.42
N THR A 50 -2.34 -7.60 -23.39
CA THR A 50 -2.18 -6.48 -24.35
C THR A 50 -0.75 -6.44 -24.89
N LYS A 51 -0.52 -7.32 -25.87
CA LYS A 51 0.65 -7.33 -26.77
C LYS A 51 1.08 -5.92 -27.17
N THR A 52 2.35 -5.66 -26.87
CA THR A 52 3.26 -4.88 -27.70
C THR A 52 2.72 -3.54 -28.16
N GLY A 53 3.00 -2.52 -27.35
CA GLY A 53 3.59 -1.28 -27.84
C GLY A 53 2.94 -0.73 -29.09
N TYR A 54 1.98 0.15 -28.91
CA TYR A 54 1.67 1.02 -30.03
C TYR A 54 1.62 2.46 -29.60
N MET A 55 2.79 3.10 -29.62
CA MET A 55 2.96 4.53 -29.93
C MET A 55 2.29 5.54 -28.99
N LYS A 56 1.55 5.11 -27.98
CA LYS A 56 0.65 5.93 -27.14
C LYS A 56 1.14 6.16 -25.73
N TYR A 57 2.43 5.94 -25.51
CA TYR A 57 3.15 6.59 -24.41
C TYR A 57 3.21 8.12 -24.58
N LEU A 58 2.89 8.67 -25.77
CA LEU A 58 2.58 10.09 -25.97
C LEU A 58 1.39 10.59 -25.10
N GLU A 59 0.66 9.69 -24.41
CA GLU A 59 -0.48 9.96 -23.52
C GLU A 59 -0.17 9.73 -22.01
N SER A 60 1.03 10.04 -21.52
CA SER A 60 1.46 9.79 -20.11
C SER A 60 0.54 10.40 -19.04
N GLY A 61 -0.12 11.53 -19.33
CA GLY A 61 -1.16 12.09 -18.46
C GLY A 61 -2.40 11.19 -18.34
N ARG A 62 -2.79 10.47 -19.40
CA ARG A 62 -3.91 9.53 -19.38
C ARG A 62 -3.57 8.21 -18.71
N GLN A 63 -2.35 7.70 -18.85
CA GLN A 63 -1.91 6.50 -18.10
C GLN A 63 -1.90 6.81 -16.60
N PHE A 64 -1.38 7.97 -16.20
CA PHE A 64 -1.46 8.43 -14.82
C PHE A 64 -2.92 8.57 -14.35
N ILE A 65 -3.81 9.13 -15.18
CA ILE A 65 -5.24 9.21 -14.87
C ILE A 65 -5.92 7.83 -14.84
N SER A 66 -5.55 6.88 -15.70
CA SER A 66 -6.12 5.53 -15.72
C SER A 66 -5.65 4.72 -14.52
N ASP A 67 -4.35 4.79 -14.19
CA ASP A 67 -3.77 4.17 -13.01
C ASP A 67 -4.36 4.81 -11.75
N TYR A 68 -4.54 6.12 -11.73
CA TYR A 68 -5.26 6.85 -10.69
C TYR A 68 -6.72 6.42 -10.57
N GLN A 69 -7.44 6.24 -11.68
CA GLN A 69 -8.81 5.74 -11.69
C GLN A 69 -8.90 4.29 -11.22
N ARG A 70 -7.92 3.45 -11.59
CA ARG A 70 -7.76 2.07 -11.12
C ARG A 70 -7.53 2.08 -9.60
N ILE A 71 -6.59 2.90 -9.13
CA ILE A 71 -6.29 3.06 -7.71
C ILE A 71 -7.56 3.46 -6.94
N ARG A 72 -8.26 4.47 -7.44
CA ARG A 72 -9.50 4.95 -6.80
C ARG A 72 -10.61 3.91 -6.81
N LYS A 73 -10.81 3.18 -7.91
CA LYS A 73 -11.87 2.16 -8.04
C LYS A 73 -11.66 1.01 -7.07
N HIS A 74 -10.42 0.53 -6.92
CA HIS A 74 -10.13 -0.63 -6.08
C HIS A 74 -9.91 -0.29 -4.61
N SER A 75 -9.56 0.96 -4.27
CA SER A 75 -9.32 1.39 -2.87
C SER A 75 -10.51 1.14 -1.94
N LYS A 76 -11.74 1.49 -2.34
CA LYS A 76 -12.95 1.29 -1.50
C LYS A 76 -13.21 -0.18 -1.19
N ASN A 77 -13.10 -1.05 -2.19
CA ASN A 77 -13.31 -2.48 -2.02
C ASN A 77 -12.20 -3.10 -1.16
N HIS A 78 -10.97 -2.60 -1.30
CA HIS A 78 -9.85 -3.00 -0.48
C HIS A 78 -10.03 -2.62 0.99
N ILE A 79 -10.35 -1.35 1.29
CA ILE A 79 -10.58 -0.87 2.66
C ILE A 79 -11.67 -1.72 3.33
N LYS A 80 -12.80 -1.93 2.65
CA LYS A 80 -13.91 -2.73 3.17
C LYS A 80 -13.49 -4.17 3.46
N HIS A 81 -12.77 -4.81 2.53
CA HIS A 81 -12.31 -6.18 2.71
C HIS A 81 -11.32 -6.32 3.88
N MET A 82 -10.38 -5.38 4.02
CA MET A 82 -9.42 -5.39 5.12
C MET A 82 -10.12 -5.13 6.46
N GLU A 83 -11.12 -4.25 6.49
CA GLU A 83 -11.92 -4.00 7.69
C GLU A 83 -12.70 -5.25 8.12
N GLU A 84 -13.35 -5.94 7.17
CA GLU A 84 -14.05 -7.21 7.41
C GLU A 84 -13.09 -8.26 7.99
N HIS A 85 -11.93 -8.46 7.37
CA HIS A 85 -10.92 -9.42 7.83
C HIS A 85 -10.38 -9.09 9.24
N VAL A 86 -10.10 -7.82 9.53
CA VAL A 86 -9.66 -7.40 10.87
C VAL A 86 -10.75 -7.66 11.91
N ARG A 87 -12.01 -7.34 11.60
CA ARG A 87 -13.14 -7.58 12.51
C ARG A 87 -13.34 -9.08 12.77
N GLU A 88 -13.19 -9.93 11.75
CA GLU A 88 -13.24 -11.39 11.89
C GLU A 88 -12.12 -11.92 12.80
N GLU A 89 -10.89 -11.44 12.62
CA GLU A 89 -9.76 -11.81 13.49
C GLU A 89 -9.94 -11.32 14.93
N MET A 90 -10.55 -10.16 15.14
CA MET A 90 -10.87 -9.65 16.48
C MET A 90 -11.94 -10.50 17.20
N GLN A 91 -12.90 -11.09 16.46
CA GLN A 91 -13.91 -12.00 17.04
C GLN A 91 -13.30 -13.29 17.59
N LYS A 92 -12.07 -13.64 17.20
CA LYS A 92 -11.33 -14.80 17.71
C LYS A 92 -10.69 -14.56 19.09
N ASN A 93 -11.01 -13.43 19.74
CA ASN A 93 -10.46 -13.01 21.03
C ASN A 93 -8.92 -13.09 21.08
N PRO A 94 -8.22 -12.37 20.19
CA PRO A 94 -6.76 -12.29 20.22
C PRO A 94 -6.30 -11.62 21.51
N GLU A 95 -5.16 -12.06 22.06
CA GLU A 95 -4.59 -11.50 23.29
C GLU A 95 -3.24 -10.80 23.03
N GLY A 96 -2.88 -9.88 23.93
CA GLY A 96 -1.57 -9.24 23.96
C GLY A 96 -1.20 -8.50 22.68
N GLY A 97 -0.04 -8.82 22.11
CA GLY A 97 0.49 -8.14 20.92
C GLY A 97 -0.39 -8.25 19.68
N LYS A 98 -1.10 -9.38 19.50
CA LYS A 98 -2.01 -9.58 18.36
C LYS A 98 -3.24 -8.68 18.45
N GLN A 99 -3.79 -8.50 19.66
CA GLN A 99 -4.91 -7.59 19.88
C GLN A 99 -4.52 -6.14 19.56
N ARG A 100 -3.40 -5.67 20.13
CA ARG A 100 -2.88 -4.31 19.87
C ARG A 100 -2.64 -4.09 18.38
N TYR A 101 -2.05 -5.05 17.68
CA TYR A 101 -1.83 -4.99 16.23
C TYR A 101 -3.15 -4.79 15.47
N LEU A 102 -4.17 -5.61 15.74
CA LEU A 102 -5.47 -5.54 15.06
C LEU A 102 -6.20 -4.22 15.34
N GLU A 103 -6.16 -3.72 16.58
CA GLU A 103 -6.74 -2.43 16.95
C GLU A 103 -6.05 -1.27 16.21
N ARG A 104 -4.71 -1.29 16.12
CA ARG A 104 -3.93 -0.29 15.38
C ARG A 104 -4.14 -0.37 13.87
N LEU A 105 -4.25 -1.59 13.33
CA LEU A 105 -4.56 -1.82 11.93
C LEU A 105 -5.94 -1.27 11.59
N LEU A 106 -6.95 -1.49 12.45
CA LEU A 106 -8.29 -0.92 12.29
C LEU A 106 -8.28 0.62 12.34
N GLN A 107 -7.50 1.23 13.23
CA GLN A 107 -7.32 2.69 13.25
C GLN A 107 -6.74 3.22 11.93
N THR A 108 -5.78 2.49 11.36
CA THR A 108 -5.14 2.83 10.08
C THR A 108 -6.13 2.70 8.91
N ILE A 109 -6.94 1.62 8.90
CA ILE A 109 -8.01 1.41 7.91
C ILE A 109 -9.06 2.53 7.99
N ASN A 110 -9.53 2.86 9.19
CA ASN A 110 -10.51 3.94 9.41
C ASN A 110 -9.97 5.31 8.96
N TRP A 111 -8.67 5.53 9.13
CA TRP A 111 -8.04 6.75 8.65
C TRP A 111 -7.98 6.80 7.12
N LEU A 112 -7.62 5.69 6.46
CA LEU A 112 -7.62 5.58 4.99
C LEU A 112 -9.01 5.77 4.37
N GLU A 113 -10.07 5.30 5.04
CA GLU A 113 -11.44 5.53 4.61
C GLU A 113 -11.80 7.02 4.57
N ARG A 114 -11.30 7.79 5.56
CA ARG A 114 -11.53 9.22 5.69
C ARG A 114 -10.55 10.08 4.88
N CYS A 115 -9.43 9.51 4.46
CA CYS A 115 -8.38 10.17 3.68
C CYS A 115 -8.05 9.38 2.39
N PRO A 116 -9.03 9.17 1.49
CA PRO A 116 -8.82 8.39 0.27
C PRO A 116 -7.78 9.01 -0.68
N GLU A 117 -7.53 10.32 -0.59
CA GLU A 117 -6.47 11.02 -1.31
C GLU A 117 -5.07 10.54 -0.93
N PHE A 118 -4.89 9.93 0.24
CA PHE A 118 -3.61 9.34 0.64
C PHE A 118 -3.17 8.24 -0.34
N TYR A 119 -4.09 7.44 -0.89
CA TYR A 119 -3.76 6.47 -1.93
C TYR A 119 -3.09 7.16 -3.11
N ASN A 120 -3.58 8.33 -3.52
CA ASN A 120 -3.01 9.06 -4.64
C ASN A 120 -1.64 9.64 -4.30
N TYR A 121 -1.46 10.18 -3.09
CA TYR A 121 -0.16 10.64 -2.61
C TYR A 121 0.85 9.49 -2.57
N TYR A 122 0.46 8.36 -1.99
CA TYR A 122 1.26 7.17 -1.83
C TYR A 122 1.68 6.65 -3.20
N PHE A 123 0.71 6.37 -4.06
CA PHE A 123 1.02 5.85 -5.38
C PHE A 123 1.79 6.86 -6.22
N LYS A 124 1.50 8.16 -6.21
CA LYS A 124 2.29 9.15 -6.94
C LYS A 124 3.78 9.10 -6.60
N LYS A 125 4.14 8.81 -5.35
CA LYS A 125 5.55 8.67 -4.93
C LYS A 125 6.14 7.29 -5.24
N TYR A 126 5.33 6.24 -5.37
CA TYR A 126 5.81 4.85 -5.39
C TYR A 126 5.36 4.00 -6.59
N TYR A 127 4.59 4.54 -7.55
CA TYR A 127 4.05 3.81 -8.72
C TYR A 127 4.99 3.71 -9.93
N VAL A 128 6.15 4.36 -9.86
CA VAL A 128 7.20 4.27 -10.89
C VAL A 128 8.48 3.73 -10.29
N CYS A 129 9.21 2.95 -11.08
CA CYS A 129 10.52 2.49 -10.70
C CYS A 129 11.44 3.70 -10.49
N PRO A 130 12.11 3.83 -9.33
CA PRO A 130 13.02 4.94 -9.08
C PRO A 130 14.28 4.89 -9.96
N GLY A 131 14.64 3.71 -10.47
CA GLY A 131 15.82 3.52 -11.33
C GLY A 131 15.60 3.90 -12.80
N CYS A 132 14.42 3.66 -13.36
CA CYS A 132 14.18 3.85 -14.80
C CYS A 132 12.85 4.55 -15.15
N GLY A 133 12.04 4.92 -14.16
CA GLY A 133 10.75 5.60 -14.35
C GLY A 133 9.64 4.72 -14.93
N ALA A 134 9.89 3.42 -15.12
CA ALA A 134 8.89 2.49 -15.64
C ALA A 134 7.70 2.35 -14.69
N SER A 135 6.48 2.26 -15.23
CA SER A 135 5.29 1.94 -14.45
C SER A 135 5.43 0.56 -13.81
N ILE A 136 5.18 0.48 -12.51
CA ILE A 136 5.25 -0.79 -11.77
C ILE A 136 4.02 -1.66 -12.00
N PHE A 137 2.99 -1.15 -12.69
CA PHE A 137 1.84 -1.95 -13.11
C PHE A 137 2.20 -2.86 -14.29
N ASP A 138 3.10 -2.40 -15.17
CA ASP A 138 3.50 -3.12 -16.39
C ASP A 138 4.84 -3.84 -16.22
N HIS A 139 5.71 -3.33 -15.34
CA HIS A 139 7.12 -3.72 -15.29
C HIS A 139 7.60 -4.04 -13.87
N TYR A 140 6.94 -5.00 -13.22
CA TYR A 140 7.34 -5.53 -11.92
C TYR A 140 7.61 -7.05 -11.97
N ASN A 141 8.54 -7.48 -11.12
CA ASN A 141 8.70 -8.86 -10.69
C ASN A 141 8.34 -8.94 -9.21
N LYS A 142 7.70 -10.05 -8.82
CA LYS A 142 7.43 -10.40 -7.43
C LYS A 142 8.36 -11.53 -7.01
N GLN A 143 8.99 -11.39 -5.86
CA GLN A 143 9.77 -12.45 -5.23
C GLN A 143 9.45 -12.52 -3.73
N ASP A 144 9.14 -13.71 -3.24
CA ASP A 144 9.01 -13.97 -1.81
C ASP A 144 10.40 -14.39 -1.26
N VAL A 145 10.92 -13.67 -0.27
CA VAL A 145 12.23 -13.89 0.38
C VAL A 145 12.03 -13.99 1.89
N GLY A 146 11.81 -15.21 2.39
CA GLY A 146 11.45 -15.44 3.78
C GLY A 146 10.07 -14.85 4.10
N ASP A 147 10.01 -13.96 5.09
CA ASP A 147 8.81 -13.20 5.47
C ASP A 147 8.67 -11.86 4.73
N TRP A 148 9.44 -11.69 3.65
CA TRP A 148 9.46 -10.45 2.89
C TRP A 148 8.96 -10.68 1.48
N LEU A 149 8.05 -9.81 1.07
CA LEU A 149 7.64 -9.67 -0.32
C LEU A 149 8.49 -8.58 -0.95
N MET A 150 9.30 -8.94 -1.93
CA MET A 150 10.09 -7.99 -2.71
C MET A 150 9.44 -7.74 -4.07
N ILE A 151 9.28 -6.45 -4.39
CA ILE A 151 8.85 -5.97 -5.69
C ILE A 151 10.04 -5.30 -6.36
N THR A 152 10.50 -5.86 -7.47
CA THR A 152 11.62 -5.32 -8.26
C THR A 152 11.13 -4.91 -9.64
N CYS A 153 11.82 -3.97 -10.28
CA CYS A 153 11.48 -3.56 -11.63
C CYS A 153 11.97 -4.59 -12.63
N SER A 154 11.09 -5.13 -13.49
CA SER A 154 11.48 -6.12 -14.48
C SER A 154 12.31 -5.57 -15.66
N LYS A 155 12.54 -4.24 -15.71
CA LYS A 155 13.39 -3.59 -16.73
C LYS A 155 14.83 -3.33 -16.28
N CYS A 156 15.05 -3.10 -14.99
CA CYS A 156 16.36 -2.67 -14.47
C CYS A 156 16.71 -3.27 -13.10
N ASP A 157 15.93 -4.25 -12.64
CA ASP A 157 16.10 -5.02 -11.41
C ASP A 157 16.15 -4.19 -10.11
N THR A 158 15.89 -2.89 -10.19
CA THR A 158 15.85 -2.00 -9.04
C THR A 158 14.76 -2.46 -8.09
N VAL A 159 15.10 -2.62 -6.81
CA VAL A 159 14.11 -2.86 -5.75
C VAL A 159 13.22 -1.64 -5.63
N ILE A 160 11.95 -1.81 -5.97
CA ILE A 160 10.93 -0.76 -5.89
C ILE A 160 10.44 -0.67 -4.45
N LYS A 161 10.04 -1.82 -3.88
CA LYS A 161 9.52 -1.93 -2.54
C LYS A 161 9.86 -3.29 -1.93
N LYS A 162 9.98 -3.29 -0.60
CA LYS A 162 10.16 -4.47 0.21
C LYS A 162 9.14 -4.38 1.34
N TYR A 163 8.22 -5.33 1.35
CA TYR A 163 7.11 -5.36 2.28
C TYR A 163 7.32 -6.49 3.27
N PHE A 164 7.14 -6.21 4.56
CA PHE A 164 7.10 -7.27 5.55
C PHE A 164 5.75 -7.96 5.37
N SER A 165 5.79 -9.16 4.83
CA SER A 165 4.62 -10.01 4.68
C SER A 165 4.90 -11.24 5.55
N PRO A 166 4.84 -11.11 6.89
CA PRO A 166 4.82 -12.28 7.73
C PRO A 166 3.65 -13.08 7.20
N LYS A 167 3.91 -14.26 6.64
CA LYS A 167 2.90 -15.06 5.96
C LYS A 167 1.69 -15.06 6.88
N PHE A 168 0.63 -14.34 6.49
CA PHE A 168 -0.59 -14.31 7.26
C PHE A 168 -0.96 -15.76 7.39
N VAL A 169 -0.77 -16.23 8.61
CA VAL A 169 -1.00 -17.55 9.20
C VAL A 169 -1.76 -18.45 8.22
N ASN A 170 -1.11 -19.54 7.77
CA ASN A 170 -1.81 -20.68 7.19
C ASN A 170 -3.06 -21.03 8.01
#